data_AF-A0AAV6TSR4-F1
#
_entry.id   AF-A0AAV6TSR4-F1
#
_cell.length_a   1.000
_cell.length_b   1.000
_cell.length_c   1.000
_cell.angle_alpha   90.00
_cell.angle_beta   90.00
_cell.angle_gamma   90.00
#
_symmetry.space_group_name_H-M   'P 1'
#
loop_
_entity.id
_entity.type
_entity.pdbx_description
1 polymer ?
#
loop_
_entity_poly.entity_id
_entity_poly.type
_entity_poly.pdbx_seq_one_letter_code
_entity_poly.pdbx_strand_id
1 'polypeptide(L)'
;MCNFEKMVWTNDTKSEIMDEQNIIADAWAKTAPREMELAIEEEKAKERGDVDADGDALITVVADGSWAKRSYRSNYSSLSGAAAIVDYETKKVLHLGVRNKYCSTCQMSQRKEIEVKQHEFFKNWSGSSSSMEADIIVDGFLQSSSLHKVKYTRMIADGDSNVYMKVLASRPYDNTTV
;
A
#
# COMPACT_ATOMS: atom_id res chain seq x y z
N MET A 1 10.09 -11.15 43.08
CA MET A 1 9.21 -10.00 42.80
C MET A 1 9.86 -9.21 41.67
N CYS A 2 9.25 -9.16 40.49
CA CYS A 2 9.80 -8.41 39.36
C CYS A 2 9.38 -6.95 39.52
N ASN A 3 10.33 -6.06 39.83
CA ASN A 3 10.09 -4.63 39.86
C ASN A 3 10.04 -4.11 38.43
N PHE A 4 8.83 -4.00 37.88
CA PHE A 4 8.57 -3.16 36.72
C PHE A 4 8.51 -1.71 37.21
N GLU A 5 9.61 -0.97 37.04
CA GLU A 5 9.57 0.49 37.14
C GLU A 5 8.56 1.01 36.13
N LYS A 6 7.53 1.71 36.61
CA LYS A 6 6.57 2.40 35.75
C LYS A 6 7.32 3.49 35.02
N MET A 7 7.58 3.30 33.74
CA MET A 7 8.06 4.34 32.84
C MET A 7 7.06 5.50 32.88
N VAL A 8 7.45 6.63 33.48
CA VAL A 8 6.61 7.82 33.60
C VAL A 8 6.73 8.62 32.31
N TRP A 9 5.67 8.58 31.49
CA TRP A 9 5.59 9.33 30.23
C TRP A 9 5.31 10.80 30.50
N THR A 10 6.34 11.64 30.43
CA THR A 10 6.21 13.12 30.47
C THR A 10 5.68 13.65 29.14
N ASN A 11 5.22 14.91 29.09
CA ASN A 11 4.80 15.52 27.82
C ASN A 11 6.00 15.77 26.88
N ASP A 12 7.17 16.06 27.44
CA ASP A 12 8.40 16.32 26.67
C ASP A 12 8.87 15.05 25.95
N THR A 13 8.89 13.90 26.64
CA THR A 13 9.24 12.60 26.03
C THR A 13 8.25 12.18 24.93
N LYS A 14 6.98 12.57 25.02
CA LYS A 14 6.00 12.34 23.95
C LYS A 14 6.27 13.21 22.72
N SER A 15 6.74 14.44 22.91
CA SER A 15 7.09 15.35 21.81
C SER A 15 8.29 14.82 21.05
N GLU A 16 9.36 14.46 21.75
CA GLU A 16 10.60 13.96 21.15
C GLU A 16 10.36 12.68 20.32
N ILE A 17 9.57 11.74 20.84
CA ILE A 17 9.24 10.50 20.11
C ILE A 17 8.41 10.80 18.86
N MET A 18 7.50 11.78 18.92
CA MET A 18 6.70 12.18 17.77
C MET A 18 7.59 12.80 16.68
N ASP A 19 8.55 13.63 17.07
CA ASP A 19 9.49 14.26 16.13
C ASP A 19 10.37 13.21 15.43
N GLU A 20 10.91 12.25 16.17
CA GLU A 20 11.68 11.13 15.60
C GLU A 20 10.82 10.25 14.68
N GLN A 21 9.57 9.96 15.07
CA GLN A 21 8.63 9.23 14.20
C GLN A 21 8.37 9.97 12.90
N ASN A 22 8.20 11.29 12.93
CA ASN A 22 7.99 12.10 11.73
C ASN A 22 9.22 12.09 10.81
N ILE A 23 10.43 12.19 11.38
CA ILE A 23 11.68 12.11 10.61
C ILE A 23 11.78 10.76 9.86
N ILE A 24 11.49 9.66 10.56
CA ILE A 24 11.50 8.32 9.95
C ILE A 24 10.41 8.21 8.88
N ALA A 25 9.19 8.68 9.17
CA ALA A 25 8.08 8.65 8.22
C ALA A 25 8.41 9.42 6.94
N ASP A 26 8.97 10.62 7.06
CA ASP A 26 9.39 11.45 5.92
C ASP A 26 10.50 10.78 5.10
N ALA A 27 11.44 10.12 5.76
CA ALA A 27 12.49 9.36 5.08
C ALA A 27 11.89 8.19 4.28
N TRP A 28 10.94 7.45 4.86
CA TRP A 28 10.25 6.36 4.19
C TRP A 28 9.39 6.83 3.02
N ALA A 29 8.66 7.93 3.19
CA ALA A 29 7.82 8.52 2.15
C ALA A 29 8.63 8.94 0.91
N LYS A 30 9.92 9.27 1.08
CA LYS A 30 10.84 9.62 -0.01
C LYS A 30 11.56 8.40 -0.59
N THR A 31 12.05 7.50 0.27
CA THR A 31 12.86 6.36 -0.16
C THR A 31 12.01 5.26 -0.79
N ALA A 32 10.83 4.94 -0.26
CA ALA A 32 10.05 3.82 -0.76
C ALA A 32 9.64 3.98 -2.24
N PRO A 33 9.10 5.12 -2.72
CA PRO A 33 8.79 5.30 -4.14
C PRO A 33 10.03 5.18 -5.03
N ARG A 34 11.14 5.75 -4.60
CA ARG A 34 12.42 5.68 -5.33
C ARG A 34 12.92 4.24 -5.47
N GLU A 35 12.88 3.45 -4.40
CA GLU A 35 13.32 2.05 -4.46
C GLU A 35 12.38 1.19 -5.32
N MET A 36 11.07 1.47 -5.30
CA MET A 36 10.11 0.81 -6.20
C MET A 36 10.37 1.17 -7.67
N GLU A 37 10.70 2.43 -7.98
CA GLU A 37 11.14 2.85 -9.32
C GLU A 37 12.40 2.11 -9.77
N LEU A 38 13.42 2.04 -8.90
CA LEU A 38 14.66 1.31 -9.20
C LEU A 38 14.42 -0.20 -9.41
N ALA A 39 13.50 -0.79 -8.65
CA ALA A 39 13.11 -2.18 -8.83
C ALA A 39 12.49 -2.44 -10.21
N ILE A 40 11.66 -1.51 -10.69
CA ILE A 40 11.04 -1.62 -12.02
C ILE A 40 12.10 -1.47 -13.12
N GLU A 41 13.02 -0.51 -12.99
CA GLU A 41 14.09 -0.32 -13.98
C GLU A 41 15.04 -1.51 -14.05
N GLU A 42 15.39 -2.12 -12.91
CA GLU A 42 16.16 -3.37 -12.89
C GLU A 42 15.43 -4.50 -13.62
N GLU A 43 14.12 -4.61 -13.41
CA GLU A 43 13.31 -5.65 -14.04
C GLU A 43 13.19 -5.46 -15.55
N LYS A 44 13.11 -4.21 -16.03
CA LYS A 44 13.17 -3.88 -17.46
C LYS A 44 14.53 -4.15 -18.08
N ALA A 45 15.61 -3.92 -17.34
CA ALA A 45 16.97 -4.14 -17.83
C ALA A 45 17.27 -5.62 -18.11
N LYS A 46 16.42 -6.55 -17.64
CA LYS A 46 16.54 -7.97 -17.97
C LYS A 46 16.10 -8.21 -19.41
N GLU A 47 17.05 -8.61 -20.26
CA GLU A 47 16.80 -9.06 -21.64
C GLU A 47 16.06 -10.42 -21.66
N ARG A 48 14.76 -10.44 -21.38
CA ARG A 48 13.95 -11.67 -21.45
C ARG A 48 13.16 -11.83 -22.74
N GLY A 49 13.05 -10.78 -23.55
CA GLY A 49 12.23 -10.81 -24.77
C GLY A 49 10.72 -10.85 -24.52
N ASP A 50 10.30 -10.85 -23.25
CA ASP A 50 8.90 -10.72 -22.83
C ASP A 50 8.47 -9.24 -22.89
N VAL A 51 8.40 -8.72 -24.11
CA VAL A 51 7.88 -7.40 -24.43
C VAL A 51 6.64 -7.55 -25.29
N ASP A 52 5.69 -6.64 -25.15
CA ASP A 52 4.55 -6.60 -26.05
C ASP A 52 4.86 -5.91 -27.39
N ALA A 53 3.82 -5.73 -28.21
CA ALA A 53 3.94 -5.05 -29.50
C ALA A 53 4.35 -3.57 -29.39
N ASP A 54 4.11 -2.94 -28.23
CA ASP A 54 4.48 -1.55 -27.94
C ASP A 54 5.90 -1.43 -27.37
N GLY A 55 6.53 -2.57 -27.02
CA GLY A 55 7.85 -2.64 -26.40
C GLY A 55 7.82 -2.55 -24.86
N ASP A 56 6.64 -2.58 -24.24
CA ASP A 56 6.49 -2.55 -22.79
C ASP A 56 6.85 -3.92 -22.20
N ALA A 57 7.58 -3.90 -21.07
CA ALA A 57 7.98 -5.13 -20.40
C ALA A 57 6.77 -5.83 -19.76
N LEU A 58 6.66 -7.14 -20.00
CA LEU A 58 5.63 -8.00 -19.43
C LEU A 58 6.18 -8.66 -18.16
N ILE A 59 5.47 -8.46 -17.05
CA ILE A 59 5.95 -8.86 -15.73
C ILE A 59 4.93 -9.79 -15.04
N THR A 60 5.45 -10.85 -14.41
CA THR A 60 4.67 -11.70 -13.51
C THR A 60 4.79 -11.15 -12.09
N VAL A 61 3.66 -10.94 -11.43
CA VAL A 61 3.63 -10.33 -10.09
C VAL A 61 2.95 -11.23 -9.07
N VAL A 62 3.33 -11.04 -7.81
CA VAL A 62 2.67 -11.57 -6.62
C VAL A 62 1.99 -10.42 -5.91
N ALA A 63 0.71 -10.57 -5.59
CA ALA A 63 -0.07 -9.55 -4.89
C ALA A 63 -0.62 -10.11 -3.58
N ASP A 64 -0.55 -9.32 -2.51
CA ASP A 64 -1.14 -9.67 -1.21
C ASP A 64 -1.52 -8.41 -0.41
N GLY A 65 -2.53 -8.57 0.43
CA GLY A 65 -3.10 -7.56 1.31
C GLY A 65 -2.87 -7.86 2.79
N SER A 66 -2.77 -6.80 3.60
CA SER A 66 -2.69 -6.88 5.05
C SER A 66 -3.59 -5.85 5.71
N TRP A 67 -4.15 -6.21 6.86
CA TRP A 67 -5.05 -5.36 7.62
C TRP A 67 -4.56 -5.18 9.05
N ALA A 68 -4.61 -3.95 9.54
CA ALA A 68 -4.18 -3.60 10.89
C ALA A 68 -5.01 -4.30 11.99
N LYS A 69 -6.23 -4.75 11.66
CA LYS A 69 -7.07 -5.56 12.55
C LYS A 69 -7.30 -6.94 11.94
N ARG A 70 -6.83 -7.97 12.63
CA ARG A 70 -7.21 -9.37 12.33
C ARG A 70 -8.70 -9.54 12.57
N SER A 71 -9.43 -9.97 11.55
CA SER A 71 -10.84 -10.34 11.67
C SER A 71 -10.97 -11.86 11.75
N TYR A 72 -11.80 -12.36 12.67
CA TYR A 72 -12.19 -13.77 12.72
C TYR A 72 -13.62 -13.91 12.20
N ARG A 73 -13.81 -14.78 11.20
CA ARG A 73 -15.08 -15.27 10.63
C ARG A 73 -16.06 -14.25 10.03
N SER A 74 -16.37 -13.14 10.69
CA SER A 74 -17.48 -12.26 10.26
C SER A 74 -17.26 -10.76 10.44
N ASN A 75 -16.16 -10.33 11.06
CA ASN A 75 -16.01 -8.91 11.44
C ASN A 75 -14.91 -8.20 10.65
N TYR A 76 -15.18 -7.97 9.35
CA TYR A 76 -14.31 -7.26 8.39
C TYR A 76 -14.27 -5.74 8.65
N SER A 77 -13.86 -5.35 9.85
CA SER A 77 -13.98 -3.98 10.35
C SER A 77 -12.64 -3.23 10.43
N SER A 78 -11.61 -3.67 9.70
CA SER A 78 -10.31 -2.99 9.77
C SER A 78 -10.43 -1.55 9.28
N LEU A 79 -9.87 -0.61 10.03
CA LEU A 79 -9.87 0.81 9.67
C LEU A 79 -8.73 1.16 8.70
N SER A 80 -7.74 0.28 8.59
CA SER A 80 -6.57 0.44 7.75
C SER A 80 -6.24 -0.88 7.06
N GLY A 81 -5.89 -0.80 5.79
CA GLY A 81 -5.38 -1.90 4.99
C GLY A 81 -4.24 -1.42 4.12
N ALA A 82 -3.26 -2.29 3.89
CA ALA A 82 -2.17 -2.08 2.95
C ALA A 82 -2.15 -3.26 1.99
N ALA A 83 -1.68 -3.05 0.76
CA ALA A 83 -1.43 -4.14 -0.16
C ALA A 83 -0.21 -3.81 -1.00
N ALA A 84 0.50 -4.86 -1.43
CA ALA A 84 1.72 -4.74 -2.20
C ALA A 84 1.63 -5.59 -3.46
N ILE A 85 2.26 -5.08 -4.52
CA ILE A 85 2.59 -5.83 -5.73
C ILE A 85 4.09 -6.05 -5.71
N VAL A 86 4.49 -7.31 -5.78
CA VAL A 86 5.88 -7.75 -5.73
C VAL A 86 6.20 -8.45 -7.03
N ASP A 87 7.33 -8.12 -7.62
CA ASP A 87 7.82 -8.81 -8.80
C ASP A 87 8.14 -10.27 -8.48
N TYR A 88 7.68 -11.19 -9.31
CA TYR A 88 7.90 -12.60 -9.07
C TYR A 88 9.37 -13.00 -9.24
N GLU A 89 10.16 -12.33 -10.08
CA GLU A 89 11.53 -12.76 -10.38
C GLU A 89 12.55 -12.12 -9.43
N THR A 90 12.61 -10.78 -9.39
CA THR A 90 13.48 -9.99 -8.49
C THR A 90 13.08 -10.07 -7.02
N LYS A 91 11.83 -10.45 -6.73
CA LYS A 91 11.25 -10.41 -5.38
C LYS A 91 11.22 -9.01 -4.77
N LYS A 92 11.28 -7.97 -5.60
CA LYS A 92 11.24 -6.56 -5.16
C LYS A 92 9.81 -6.02 -5.22
N VAL A 93 9.52 -5.08 -4.32
CA VAL A 93 8.22 -4.40 -4.29
C VAL A 93 8.16 -3.44 -5.47
N LEU A 94 7.11 -3.56 -6.29
CA LEU A 94 6.85 -2.67 -7.42
C LEU A 94 5.79 -1.63 -7.09
N HIS A 95 4.87 -1.96 -6.18
CA HIS A 95 3.84 -1.05 -5.72
C HIS A 95 3.47 -1.35 -4.27
N LEU A 96 3.23 -0.30 -3.49
CA LEU A 96 2.71 -0.37 -2.12
C LEU A 96 1.67 0.73 -1.95
N GLY A 97 0.46 0.34 -1.56
CA GLY A 97 -0.59 1.29 -1.25
C GLY A 97 -1.19 1.07 0.13
N VAL A 98 -1.73 2.15 0.71
CA VAL A 98 -2.42 2.13 2.00
C VAL A 98 -3.78 2.79 1.85
N ARG A 99 -4.82 2.16 2.39
CA ARG A 99 -6.19 2.67 2.48
C ARG A 99 -6.62 2.75 3.93
N ASN A 100 -7.08 3.93 4.31
CA ASN A 100 -7.35 4.33 5.69
C ASN A 100 -8.74 4.99 5.78
N LYS A 101 -9.58 4.44 6.65
CA LYS A 101 -10.90 4.98 7.03
C LYS A 101 -10.83 5.92 8.22
N TYR A 102 -9.68 5.95 8.89
CA TYR A 102 -9.47 6.57 10.18
C TYR A 102 -8.27 7.50 10.13
N CYS A 103 -8.42 8.68 10.74
CA CYS A 103 -7.32 9.59 11.03
C CYS A 103 -7.36 9.88 12.53
N SER A 104 -6.25 9.60 13.22
CA SER A 104 -6.12 9.77 14.68
C SER A 104 -6.30 11.23 15.09
N THR A 105 -5.66 12.16 14.38
CA THR A 105 -5.74 13.60 14.66
C THR A 105 -7.18 14.11 14.56
N CYS A 106 -7.88 13.79 13.47
CA CYS A 106 -9.31 14.13 13.31
C CYS A 106 -10.17 13.53 14.41
N GLN A 107 -9.99 12.24 14.72
CA GLN A 107 -10.80 11.58 15.74
C GLN A 107 -10.57 12.19 17.12
N MET A 108 -9.32 12.54 17.46
CA MET A 108 -8.98 13.15 18.73
C MET A 108 -9.59 14.54 18.86
N SER A 109 -9.51 15.37 17.82
CA SER A 109 -10.14 16.69 17.79
C SER A 109 -11.67 16.58 17.95
N GLN A 110 -12.31 15.64 17.24
CA GLN A 110 -13.74 15.40 17.37
C GLN A 110 -14.14 14.98 18.79
N ARG A 111 -13.38 14.08 19.42
CA ARG A 111 -13.65 13.61 20.80
C ARG A 111 -13.49 14.71 21.85
N LYS A 112 -12.62 15.68 21.59
CA LYS A 112 -12.36 16.81 22.48
C LYS A 112 -13.21 18.03 22.15
N GLU A 113 -14.03 17.97 21.11
CA GLU A 113 -14.84 19.08 20.60
C GLU A 113 -13.99 20.34 20.29
N ILE A 114 -12.78 20.13 19.79
CA ILE A 114 -11.87 21.20 19.39
C ILE A 114 -11.73 21.27 17.87
N GLU A 115 -11.38 22.44 17.37
CA GLU A 115 -11.04 22.61 15.97
C GLU A 115 -9.88 21.69 15.56
N VAL A 116 -10.01 21.08 14.37
CA VAL A 116 -8.99 20.18 13.84
C VAL A 116 -7.80 21.03 13.41
N LYS A 117 -6.66 20.84 14.07
CA LYS A 117 -5.41 21.49 13.64
C LYS A 117 -5.05 21.06 12.23
N GLN A 118 -4.38 21.93 11.48
CA GLN A 118 -3.81 21.57 10.19
C GLN A 118 -2.84 20.39 10.38
N HIS A 119 -3.06 19.33 9.61
CA HIS A 119 -2.25 18.12 9.63
C HIS A 119 -2.41 17.38 8.30
N GLU A 120 -1.54 16.41 8.05
CA GLU A 120 -1.67 15.52 6.91
C GLU A 120 -2.88 14.58 7.09
N PHE A 121 -3.83 14.68 6.17
CA PHE A 121 -5.09 13.94 6.28
C PHE A 121 -4.95 12.53 5.73
N PHE A 122 -4.80 11.56 6.64
CA PHE A 122 -4.57 10.17 6.25
C PHE A 122 -5.84 9.37 5.89
N LYS A 123 -7.05 9.94 6.00
CA LYS A 123 -8.27 9.20 5.65
C LYS A 123 -8.55 9.31 4.15
N ASN A 124 -8.24 8.25 3.42
CA ASN A 124 -8.36 8.17 1.95
C ASN A 124 -9.30 7.06 1.47
N TRP A 125 -10.07 6.42 2.38
CA TRP A 125 -10.95 5.31 2.03
C TRP A 125 -12.33 5.39 2.69
N SER A 126 -13.37 5.18 1.89
CA SER A 126 -14.78 5.15 2.33
C SER A 126 -15.48 3.81 2.06
N GLY A 127 -14.88 2.93 1.25
CA GLY A 127 -15.46 1.63 0.89
C GLY A 127 -15.42 0.58 2.00
N SER A 128 -15.68 -0.69 1.68
CA SER A 128 -15.58 -1.79 2.66
C SER A 128 -14.11 -2.11 2.99
N SER A 129 -13.84 -2.74 4.13
CA SER A 129 -12.45 -3.05 4.52
C SER A 129 -11.88 -4.19 3.67
N SER A 130 -12.70 -5.17 3.31
CA SER A 130 -12.32 -6.27 2.40
C SER A 130 -12.03 -5.77 0.98
N SER A 131 -12.60 -4.64 0.56
CA SER A 131 -12.33 -4.07 -0.76
C SER A 131 -11.08 -3.19 -0.84
N MET A 132 -10.37 -2.96 0.27
CA MET A 132 -9.17 -2.11 0.31
C MET A 132 -8.03 -2.70 -0.54
N GLU A 133 -7.76 -4.00 -0.36
CA GLU A 133 -6.71 -4.68 -1.12
C GLU A 133 -6.98 -4.58 -2.62
N ALA A 134 -8.17 -5.01 -3.06
CA ALA A 134 -8.51 -4.98 -4.47
C ALA A 134 -8.43 -3.56 -5.09
N ASP A 135 -8.72 -2.52 -4.32
CA ASP A 135 -8.57 -1.13 -4.76
C ASP A 135 -7.10 -0.73 -4.91
N ILE A 136 -6.25 -1.09 -3.95
CA ILE A 136 -4.81 -0.82 -3.99
C ILE A 136 -4.14 -1.58 -5.14
N ILE A 137 -4.51 -2.86 -5.34
CA ILE A 137 -3.94 -3.64 -6.43
C ILE A 137 -4.35 -3.06 -7.78
N VAL A 138 -5.63 -2.70 -7.98
CA VAL A 138 -6.08 -2.03 -9.22
C VAL A 138 -5.31 -0.72 -9.46
N ASP A 139 -5.12 0.09 -8.42
CA ASP A 139 -4.34 1.32 -8.48
C ASP A 139 -2.89 1.05 -8.95
N GLY A 140 -2.24 0.03 -8.40
CA GLY A 140 -0.91 -0.40 -8.85
C GLY A 140 -0.87 -0.87 -10.31
N PHE A 141 -1.86 -1.63 -10.77
CA PHE A 141 -1.96 -2.07 -12.17
C PHE A 141 -2.17 -0.89 -13.14
N LEU A 142 -2.96 0.11 -12.76
CA LEU A 142 -3.18 1.32 -13.56
C LEU A 142 -1.90 2.18 -13.62
N GLN A 143 -1.25 2.36 -12.47
CA GLN A 143 -0.02 3.15 -12.38
C GLN A 143 1.16 2.52 -13.12
N SER A 144 1.23 1.18 -13.19
CA SER A 144 2.33 0.46 -13.85
C SER A 144 2.50 0.87 -15.32
N SER A 145 1.39 1.02 -16.04
CA SER A 145 1.40 1.44 -17.44
C SER A 145 1.70 2.92 -17.60
N SER A 146 1.06 3.77 -16.78
CA SER A 146 1.19 5.22 -16.92
C SER A 146 2.56 5.75 -16.52
N LEU A 147 3.12 5.25 -15.41
CA LEU A 147 4.36 5.77 -14.82
C LEU A 147 5.58 5.02 -15.33
N HIS A 148 5.46 3.71 -15.52
CA HIS A 148 6.63 2.87 -15.69
C HIS A 148 6.65 2.08 -16.99
N LYS A 149 5.66 2.17 -17.89
CA LYS A 149 5.72 1.42 -19.17
C LYS A 149 5.96 -0.08 -18.96
N VAL A 150 5.31 -0.64 -17.94
CA VAL A 150 5.30 -2.08 -17.66
C VAL A 150 3.87 -2.58 -17.53
N LYS A 151 3.65 -3.82 -17.99
CA LYS A 151 2.33 -4.47 -17.94
C LYS A 151 2.44 -5.74 -17.10
N TYR A 152 1.58 -5.86 -16.11
CA TYR A 152 1.48 -7.05 -15.26
C TYR A 152 0.57 -8.06 -15.95
N THR A 153 1.13 -9.10 -16.56
CA THR A 153 0.38 -10.06 -17.40
C THR A 153 -0.06 -11.30 -16.66
N ARG A 154 0.52 -11.54 -15.48
CA ARG A 154 0.19 -12.68 -14.63
C ARG A 154 0.25 -12.24 -13.18
N MET A 155 -0.81 -12.53 -12.44
CA MET A 155 -0.90 -12.25 -11.01
C MET A 155 -1.04 -13.55 -10.21
N ILE A 156 -0.16 -13.75 -9.25
CA ILE A 156 -0.23 -14.82 -8.26
C ILE A 156 -0.73 -14.19 -6.96
N ALA A 157 -1.82 -14.70 -6.41
CA ALA A 157 -2.43 -14.19 -5.19
C ALA A 157 -2.97 -15.36 -4.33
N ASP A 158 -3.45 -15.04 -3.14
CA ASP A 158 -3.97 -15.99 -2.15
C ASP A 158 -5.29 -16.69 -2.53
N GLY A 159 -5.88 -16.32 -3.68
CA GLY A 159 -7.09 -16.90 -4.22
C GLY A 159 -8.36 -16.07 -3.97
N ASP A 160 -8.24 -14.85 -3.43
CA ASP A 160 -9.38 -13.93 -3.31
C ASP A 160 -9.89 -13.47 -4.68
N SER A 161 -10.90 -14.19 -5.19
CA SER A 161 -11.51 -13.96 -6.50
C SER A 161 -11.99 -12.52 -6.76
N ASN A 162 -12.28 -11.77 -5.70
CA ASN A 162 -12.72 -10.37 -5.81
C ASN A 162 -11.60 -9.44 -6.31
N VAL A 163 -10.34 -9.69 -5.93
CA VAL A 163 -9.19 -8.90 -6.42
C VAL A 163 -9.06 -9.09 -7.92
N TYR A 164 -9.00 -10.35 -8.38
CA TYR A 164 -8.86 -10.69 -9.78
C TYR A 164 -10.01 -10.12 -10.63
N MET A 165 -11.26 -10.26 -10.18
CA MET A 165 -12.43 -9.71 -10.87
C MET A 165 -12.35 -8.19 -11.05
N LYS A 166 -11.86 -7.46 -10.04
CA LYS A 166 -11.72 -6.01 -10.14
C LYS A 166 -10.62 -5.59 -11.10
N VAL A 167 -9.48 -6.30 -11.11
CA VAL A 167 -8.38 -6.04 -12.07
C VAL A 167 -8.86 -6.27 -13.50
N LEU A 168 -9.61 -7.34 -13.76
CA LEU A 168 -10.20 -7.56 -15.09
C LEU A 168 -11.21 -6.47 -15.47
N ALA A 169 -12.06 -6.05 -14.52
CA ALA A 169 -13.05 -5.01 -14.75
C ALA A 169 -12.43 -3.62 -14.99
N SER A 170 -11.29 -3.32 -14.37
CA SER A 170 -10.60 -2.03 -14.53
C SER A 170 -9.88 -1.88 -15.86
N ARG A 171 -9.65 -2.98 -16.60
CA ARG A 171 -8.96 -3.00 -17.91
C ARG A 171 -7.71 -2.09 -17.91
N PRO A 172 -6.69 -2.43 -17.10
CA PRO A 172 -5.53 -1.55 -16.93
C PRO A 172 -4.71 -1.38 -18.22
N TYR A 173 -4.85 -2.30 -19.17
CA TYR A 173 -4.11 -2.31 -20.44
C TYR A 173 -5.08 -2.51 -21.61
N ASP A 174 -4.89 -1.76 -22.70
CA ASP A 174 -5.80 -1.78 -23.85
C ASP A 174 -5.79 -3.11 -24.63
N ASN A 175 -4.61 -3.72 -24.76
CA ASN A 175 -4.37 -4.88 -25.63
C ASN A 175 -3.93 -6.14 -24.86
N THR A 176 -3.99 -6.14 -23.53
CA THR A 176 -3.43 -7.20 -22.69
C THR A 176 -4.35 -7.53 -21.54
N THR A 177 -4.62 -8.82 -21.35
CA THR A 177 -5.41 -9.33 -20.21
C THR A 177 -4.47 -9.92 -19.15
N VAL A 178 -4.86 -9.79 -17.88
CA VAL A 178 -4.14 -10.26 -16.68
C VAL A 178 -4.50 -11.69 -16.32
#